data_AF-A0A535Y2K6-F1
#
_entry.id   AF-A0A535Y2K6-F1
#
_cell.length_a   1.000
_cell.length_b   1.000
_cell.length_c   1.000
_cell.angle_alpha   90.00
_cell.angle_beta   90.00
_cell.angle_gamma   90.00
#
_symmetry.space_group_name_H-M   'P 1'
#
loop_
_entity.id
_entity.type
_entity.pdbx_description
1 polymer ?
#
loop_
_entity_poly.entity_id
_entity_poly.type
_entity_poly.pdbx_seq_one_letter_code
_entity_poly.pdbx_strand_id
1 'polypeptide(L)'
;MPVRRVFASLAISVAVAIGLASTVSAAGGYKIEFSNNCNNPAVCFDPNVAGSLGGDWGSISLDADGAGKAQFTTATHRTPGVATGAMHFSFVLAWSRISSLDTPPPGAFVIDPNGNYLVINVVKPSGVTPLVTPATPGHYKFQGAMFGMPGVNFMLQINAA
;
A
#
# COMPACT_ATOMS: atom_id res chain seq x y z
N MET A 1 -1.59 -33.15 -7.31
CA MET A 1 -1.09 -31.91 -7.96
C MET A 1 -1.22 -30.78 -6.94
N PRO A 2 -0.14 -30.34 -6.26
CA PRO A 2 -0.28 -29.35 -5.21
C PRO A 2 -0.24 -27.93 -5.80
N VAL A 3 -1.27 -27.16 -5.48
CA VAL A 3 -1.49 -25.76 -5.85
C VAL A 3 -0.42 -24.89 -5.19
N ARG A 4 0.42 -24.22 -6.00
CA ARG A 4 1.36 -23.18 -5.53
C ARG A 4 0.58 -22.00 -4.96
N ARG A 5 0.62 -21.82 -3.64
CA ARG A 5 0.09 -20.65 -2.94
C ARG A 5 1.26 -19.70 -2.64
N VAL A 6 1.47 -18.73 -3.52
CA VAL A 6 2.27 -17.52 -3.25
C VAL A 6 1.45 -16.64 -2.30
N PHE A 7 2.07 -15.87 -1.39
CA PHE A 7 1.64 -14.55 -0.85
C PHE A 7 2.11 -14.38 0.60
N ALA A 8 2.98 -13.39 0.84
CA ALA A 8 2.87 -12.40 1.93
C ALA A 8 4.19 -11.63 2.06
N SER A 9 4.41 -10.61 1.22
CA SER A 9 5.44 -9.59 1.42
C SER A 9 5.16 -8.44 0.48
N LEU A 10 4.54 -7.38 0.98
CA LEU A 10 4.11 -6.21 0.19
C LEU A 10 3.56 -6.58 -1.22
N ALA A 11 2.65 -7.56 -1.25
CA ALA A 11 1.90 -7.94 -2.44
C ALA A 11 0.56 -8.54 -2.01
N ILE A 12 -0.44 -7.68 -1.81
CA ILE A 12 -1.83 -8.10 -2.03
C ILE A 12 -2.05 -7.92 -3.53
N SER A 13 -1.89 -9.00 -4.29
CA SER A 13 -2.19 -9.04 -5.72
C SER A 13 -3.14 -10.19 -6.02
N VAL A 14 -4.43 -9.91 -5.97
CA VAL A 14 -5.38 -10.59 -6.85
C VAL A 14 -6.14 -9.51 -7.60
N ALA A 15 -5.72 -9.26 -8.83
CA ALA A 15 -6.63 -8.92 -9.93
C ALA A 15 -5.87 -8.93 -11.27
N VAL A 16 -6.40 -9.73 -12.19
CA VAL A 16 -6.16 -9.63 -13.63
C VAL A 16 -6.58 -8.22 -14.06
N ALA A 17 -5.76 -7.53 -14.84
CA ALA A 17 -6.15 -6.24 -15.42
C ALA A 17 -5.82 -6.19 -16.92
N ILE A 18 -6.89 -6.34 -17.68
CA ILE A 18 -7.06 -5.92 -19.06
C ILE A 18 -6.87 -4.39 -19.09
N GLY A 19 -6.11 -3.89 -20.06
CA GLY A 19 -5.71 -2.48 -20.13
C GLY A 19 -6.90 -1.51 -20.17
N LEU A 20 -7.03 -0.71 -19.11
CA LEU A 20 -7.87 0.48 -19.08
C LEU A 20 -6.97 1.71 -19.13
N ALA A 21 -7.27 2.63 -20.04
CA ALA A 21 -6.53 3.87 -20.23
C ALA A 21 -6.60 4.74 -18.96
N SER A 22 -5.45 5.06 -18.38
CA SER A 22 -5.30 5.99 -17.27
C SER A 22 -5.18 7.42 -17.78
N THR A 23 -6.18 8.25 -17.54
CA THR A 23 -6.08 9.69 -17.73
C THR A 23 -5.47 10.32 -16.49
N VAL A 24 -4.28 10.93 -16.62
CA VAL A 24 -3.68 11.75 -15.56
C VAL A 24 -4.56 13.01 -15.38
N SER A 25 -5.51 12.95 -14.47
CA SER A 25 -6.27 14.12 -14.01
C SER A 25 -5.89 14.41 -12.57
N ALA A 26 -4.79 15.15 -12.40
CA ALA A 26 -4.35 15.61 -11.09
C ALA A 26 -5.12 16.88 -10.72
N ALA A 27 -6.40 16.72 -10.34
CA ALA A 27 -7.15 17.80 -9.72
C ALA A 27 -6.82 17.87 -8.22
N GLY A 28 -5.80 18.66 -7.87
CA GLY A 28 -5.34 18.91 -6.50
C GLY A 28 -4.25 17.93 -6.01
N GLY A 29 -3.42 18.38 -5.07
CA GLY A 29 -2.41 17.54 -4.42
C GLY A 29 -2.97 16.74 -3.24
N TYR A 30 -2.17 15.85 -2.67
CA TYR A 30 -2.55 15.06 -1.50
C TYR A 30 -1.43 14.93 -0.48
N LYS A 31 -1.81 14.88 0.80
CA LYS A 31 -0.95 14.42 1.90
C LYS A 31 -1.56 13.16 2.48
N ILE A 32 -0.80 12.07 2.46
CA ILE A 32 -1.23 10.77 2.96
C ILE A 32 -0.27 10.35 4.05
N GLU A 33 -0.79 9.92 5.18
CA GLU A 33 -0.02 9.24 6.22
C GLU A 33 -0.52 7.81 6.29
N PHE A 34 0.39 6.87 6.53
CA PHE A 34 0.02 5.48 6.67
C PHE A 34 0.79 4.82 7.80
N SER A 35 0.17 3.78 8.34
CA SER A 35 0.82 2.86 9.26
C SER A 35 0.24 1.48 9.09
N ASN A 36 1.08 0.48 9.27
CA ASN A 36 0.67 -0.91 9.25
C ASN A 36 1.49 -1.73 10.22
N ASN A 37 0.92 -2.85 10.61
CA ASN A 37 1.55 -3.78 11.51
C ASN A 37 1.11 -5.19 11.13
N CYS A 38 2.08 -6.08 11.02
CA CYS A 38 1.93 -7.49 10.74
C CYS A 38 2.70 -8.29 11.79
N ASN A 39 1.99 -8.71 12.85
CA ASN A 39 2.59 -9.45 13.98
C ASN A 39 2.23 -10.93 13.99
N ASN A 40 1.44 -11.40 13.02
CA ASN A 40 1.02 -12.80 12.96
C ASN A 40 1.85 -13.59 11.97
N PRO A 41 2.79 -14.44 12.42
CA PRO A 41 3.63 -15.23 11.53
C PRO A 41 2.84 -16.15 10.61
N ALA A 42 1.68 -16.67 11.03
CA ALA A 42 0.89 -17.56 10.19
C ALA A 42 0.33 -16.89 8.92
N VAL A 43 0.29 -15.55 8.90
CA VAL A 43 -0.29 -14.74 7.83
C VAL A 43 0.76 -13.85 7.15
N CYS A 44 1.70 -13.35 7.95
CA CYS A 44 2.67 -12.34 7.53
C CYS A 44 4.03 -12.93 7.18
N PHE A 45 4.42 -14.06 7.77
CA PHE A 45 5.79 -14.56 7.66
C PHE A 45 6.05 -15.18 6.29
N ASP A 46 6.95 -14.58 5.54
CA ASP A 46 7.61 -15.18 4.37
C ASP A 46 9.10 -15.37 4.72
N PRO A 47 9.61 -16.62 4.72
CA PRO A 47 11.01 -16.91 5.00
C PRO A 47 11.97 -16.34 3.96
N ASN A 48 11.49 -15.95 2.78
CA ASN A 48 12.30 -15.36 1.70
C ASN A 48 12.33 -13.83 1.74
N VAL A 49 11.57 -13.21 2.64
CA VAL A 49 11.50 -11.75 2.75
C VAL A 49 11.87 -11.32 4.15
N ALA A 50 13.05 -10.73 4.23
CA ALA A 50 13.53 -10.08 5.44
C ALA A 50 12.53 -9.01 5.89
N GLY A 51 12.03 -9.13 7.13
CA GLY A 51 11.11 -8.15 7.69
C GLY A 51 9.62 -8.42 7.50
N SER A 52 9.26 -9.64 7.12
CA SER A 52 7.87 -10.08 6.95
C SER A 52 7.01 -9.99 8.23
N LEU A 53 7.65 -9.83 9.40
CA LEU A 53 7.02 -9.43 10.66
C LEU A 53 7.53 -8.07 11.13
N GLY A 54 6.60 -7.24 11.60
CA GLY A 54 6.91 -5.90 12.05
C GLY A 54 5.81 -4.90 11.72
N GLY A 55 6.20 -3.65 11.61
CA GLY A 55 5.29 -2.60 11.18
C GLY A 55 6.01 -1.55 10.38
N ASP A 56 5.23 -0.85 9.57
CA ASP A 56 5.72 0.25 8.79
C ASP A 56 4.87 1.49 8.99
N TRP A 57 5.48 2.66 8.80
CA TRP A 57 4.82 3.93 8.91
C TRP A 57 5.51 4.96 8.04
N GLY A 58 4.75 5.92 7.55
CA GLY A 58 5.30 6.91 6.66
C GLY A 58 4.30 7.95 6.22
N SER A 59 4.80 8.80 5.33
CA SER A 59 4.01 9.83 4.69
C SER A 59 4.29 9.88 3.19
N ILE A 60 3.29 10.30 2.44
CA ILE A 60 3.31 10.51 1.01
C ILE A 60 2.81 11.92 0.75
N SER A 61 3.54 12.64 -0.10
CA SER A 61 3.15 13.93 -0.65
C SER A 61 2.98 13.77 -2.15
N LEU A 62 1.78 14.06 -2.65
CA LEU A 62 1.45 14.05 -4.07
C LEU A 62 1.21 15.48 -4.53
N ASP A 63 1.90 15.87 -5.58
CA ASP A 63 1.84 17.21 -6.17
C ASP A 63 0.80 17.22 -7.31
N ALA A 64 0.20 18.38 -7.58
CA ALA A 64 -0.88 18.52 -8.56
C ALA A 64 -0.42 18.30 -10.03
N ASP A 65 0.88 18.14 -10.29
CA ASP A 65 1.44 17.84 -11.60
C ASP A 65 1.61 16.33 -11.86
N GLY A 66 1.16 15.48 -10.92
CA GLY A 66 1.33 14.03 -11.00
C GLY A 66 2.65 13.52 -10.41
N ALA A 67 3.52 14.38 -9.88
CA ALA A 67 4.71 13.98 -9.15
C ALA A 67 4.41 13.71 -7.67
N GLY A 68 5.35 13.07 -6.97
CA GLY A 68 5.25 12.94 -5.52
C GLY A 68 6.50 12.37 -4.87
N LYS A 69 6.49 12.35 -3.54
CA LYS A 69 7.56 11.80 -2.70
C LYS A 69 6.95 11.03 -1.53
N ALA A 70 7.62 9.96 -1.10
CA ALA A 70 7.29 9.28 0.15
C ALA A 70 8.50 9.18 1.07
N GLN A 71 8.22 9.22 2.37
CA GLN A 71 9.16 8.88 3.43
C GLN A 71 8.56 7.73 4.23
N PHE A 72 9.32 6.66 4.42
CA PHE A 72 8.82 5.42 4.98
C PHE A 72 9.85 4.83 5.93
N THR A 73 9.39 4.41 7.10
CA THR A 73 10.17 3.65 8.06
C THR A 73 9.51 2.30 8.24
N THR A 74 10.31 1.24 8.15
CA THR A 74 9.92 -0.11 8.54
C THR A 74 10.69 -0.50 9.78
N ALA A 75 10.05 -1.19 10.71
CA ALA A 75 10.72 -1.85 11.80
C ALA A 75 10.33 -3.31 11.81
N THR A 76 11.34 -4.17 11.75
CA THR A 76 11.16 -5.61 11.67
C THR A 76 11.39 -6.25 13.02
N HIS A 77 10.57 -7.23 13.39
CA HIS A 77 10.70 -7.94 14.66
C HIS A 77 10.74 -9.45 14.42
N ARG A 78 11.71 -10.13 15.04
CA ARG A 78 11.77 -11.60 15.18
C ARG A 78 11.53 -12.41 13.90
N THR A 79 12.46 -12.32 12.96
CA THR A 79 12.72 -13.44 12.04
C THR A 79 14.02 -14.11 12.45
N PRO A 80 14.03 -15.41 12.83
CA PRO A 80 15.26 -16.11 13.16
C PRO A 80 16.29 -15.99 12.03
N GLY A 81 17.49 -15.51 12.34
CA GLY A 81 18.58 -15.35 11.37
C GLY A 81 18.56 -14.07 10.52
N VAL A 82 17.59 -13.15 10.70
CA VAL A 82 17.54 -11.86 10.01
C VAL A 82 17.82 -10.73 11.00
N ALA A 83 18.69 -9.79 10.62
CA ALA A 83 18.99 -8.61 11.43
C ALA A 83 17.72 -7.79 11.69
N THR A 84 17.43 -7.54 12.97
CA THR A 84 16.28 -6.75 13.42
C THR A 84 16.64 -5.29 13.51
N GLY A 85 15.69 -4.39 13.25
CA GLY A 85 15.89 -2.96 13.43
C GLY A 85 14.92 -2.12 12.62
N ALA A 86 15.02 -0.80 12.78
CA ALA A 86 14.30 0.16 11.96
C ALA A 86 15.16 0.56 10.75
N MET A 87 14.54 0.62 9.57
CA MET A 87 15.15 1.09 8.33
C MET A 87 14.30 2.23 7.77
N HIS A 88 14.94 3.24 7.19
CA HIS A 88 14.25 4.37 6.58
C HIS A 88 14.53 4.45 5.08
N PHE A 89 13.49 4.76 4.31
CA PHE A 89 13.52 4.81 2.86
C PHE A 89 12.83 6.08 2.36
N SER A 90 13.38 6.63 1.28
CA SER A 90 12.78 7.73 0.53
C SER A 90 12.46 7.27 -0.88
N PHE A 91 11.27 7.59 -1.37
CA PHE A 91 10.81 7.22 -2.70
C PHE A 91 10.46 8.45 -3.53
N VAL A 92 10.75 8.37 -4.84
CA VAL A 92 10.22 9.30 -5.85
C VAL A 92 9.02 8.64 -6.51
N LEU A 93 7.93 9.38 -6.66
CA LEU A 93 6.65 8.84 -7.08
C LEU A 93 6.13 9.55 -8.33
N ALA A 94 5.28 8.84 -9.06
CA ALA A 94 4.35 9.39 -10.02
C ALA A 94 2.95 8.87 -9.71
N TRP A 95 1.93 9.70 -9.83
CA TRP A 95 0.57 9.32 -9.48
C TRP A 95 -0.47 9.77 -10.50
N SER A 96 -1.61 9.10 -10.47
CA SER A 96 -2.79 9.46 -11.26
C SER A 96 -4.06 9.15 -10.48
N ARG A 97 -5.16 9.81 -10.84
CA ARG A 97 -6.49 9.51 -10.32
C ARG A 97 -7.25 8.65 -11.33
N ILE A 98 -7.87 7.58 -10.85
CA ILE A 98 -8.80 6.75 -11.63
C ILE A 98 -10.18 6.84 -10.97
N SER A 99 -11.22 6.96 -11.78
CA SER A 99 -12.61 6.94 -11.31
C SER A 99 -13.26 5.63 -11.76
N SER A 100 -13.77 4.85 -10.81
CA SER A 100 -14.55 3.64 -11.05
C SER A 100 -15.54 3.44 -9.91
N LEU A 101 -16.82 3.68 -10.19
CA LEU A 101 -17.92 3.51 -9.21
C LEU A 101 -18.33 2.04 -9.04
N ASP A 102 -18.15 1.22 -10.08
CA ASP A 102 -18.70 -0.13 -10.14
C ASP A 102 -17.72 -1.22 -9.69
N THR A 103 -16.41 -0.97 -9.77
CA THR A 103 -15.38 -1.95 -9.36
C THR A 103 -14.10 -1.24 -8.93
N PRO A 104 -13.62 -1.45 -7.68
CA PRO A 104 -12.34 -0.90 -7.24
C PRO A 104 -11.19 -1.35 -8.15
N PRO A 105 -10.20 -0.49 -8.43
CA PRO A 105 -9.03 -0.91 -9.19
C PRO A 105 -8.28 -2.06 -8.50
N PRO A 106 -7.61 -2.93 -9.27
CA PRO A 106 -6.66 -3.90 -8.76
C PRO A 106 -5.74 -3.31 -7.68
N GLY A 107 -5.65 -3.96 -6.53
CA GLY A 107 -4.79 -3.52 -5.42
C GLY A 107 -5.41 -2.48 -4.49
N ALA A 108 -6.63 -2.00 -4.74
CA ALA A 108 -7.37 -1.22 -3.76
C ALA A 108 -7.73 -2.09 -2.56
N PHE A 109 -7.25 -1.72 -1.37
CA PHE A 109 -7.52 -2.44 -0.11
C PHE A 109 -8.75 -1.87 0.64
N VAL A 110 -9.23 -0.68 0.25
CA VAL A 110 -10.45 -0.03 0.76
C VAL A 110 -11.22 0.57 -0.42
N ILE A 111 -12.55 0.47 -0.38
CA ILE A 111 -13.45 1.07 -1.37
C ILE A 111 -13.55 2.57 -1.08
N ASP A 112 -13.27 3.40 -2.10
CA ASP A 112 -13.49 4.83 -2.02
C ASP A 112 -14.99 5.15 -2.08
N PRO A 113 -15.54 5.96 -1.16
CA PRO A 113 -16.98 6.25 -1.12
C PRO A 113 -17.49 7.00 -2.35
N ASN A 114 -16.60 7.68 -3.09
CA ASN A 114 -16.93 8.41 -4.32
C ASN A 114 -16.44 7.68 -5.58
N GLY A 115 -15.95 6.44 -5.45
CA GLY A 115 -15.38 5.66 -6.54
C GLY A 115 -14.10 6.26 -7.13
N ASN A 116 -13.38 7.11 -6.42
CA ASN A 116 -12.15 7.74 -6.90
C ASN A 116 -10.92 7.14 -6.20
N TYR A 117 -9.90 6.78 -6.97
CA TYR A 117 -8.71 6.11 -6.45
C TYR A 117 -7.44 6.80 -6.92
N LEU A 118 -6.44 6.86 -6.04
CA LEU A 118 -5.10 7.32 -6.34
C LEU A 118 -4.25 6.10 -6.66
N VAL A 119 -3.68 6.05 -7.86
CA VAL A 119 -2.68 5.05 -8.24
C VAL A 119 -1.31 5.69 -8.13
N ILE A 120 -0.52 5.24 -7.16
CA ILE A 120 0.77 5.81 -6.79
C ILE A 120 1.87 4.81 -7.18
N ASN A 121 2.68 5.18 -8.15
CA ASN A 121 3.78 4.37 -8.66
C ASN A 121 5.10 4.87 -8.08
N VAL A 122 5.95 3.95 -7.64
CA VAL A 122 7.32 4.27 -7.28
C VAL A 122 8.17 4.33 -8.55
N VAL A 123 8.68 5.53 -8.85
CA VAL A 123 9.61 5.76 -9.96
C VAL A 123 11.03 5.39 -9.54
N LYS A 124 11.39 5.67 -8.28
CA LYS A 124 12.72 5.36 -7.75
C LYS A 124 12.67 4.95 -6.28
N PRO A 125 13.32 3.83 -5.90
CA PRO A 125 13.81 2.74 -6.78
C PRO A 125 12.69 2.09 -7.62
N SER A 126 13.03 1.59 -8.81
CA SER A 126 12.08 0.91 -9.70
C SER A 126 11.78 -0.53 -9.23
N GLY A 127 10.70 -1.13 -9.75
CA GLY A 127 10.32 -2.52 -9.45
C GLY A 127 9.49 -2.70 -8.17
N VAL A 128 9.06 -1.60 -7.54
CA VAL A 128 8.12 -1.63 -6.40
C VAL A 128 6.69 -1.61 -6.93
N THR A 129 5.84 -2.48 -6.38
CA THR A 129 4.42 -2.57 -6.73
C THR A 129 3.70 -1.23 -6.45
N PRO A 130 2.81 -0.77 -7.35
CA PRO A 130 2.02 0.44 -7.12
C PRO A 130 1.13 0.33 -5.89
N LEU A 131 0.96 1.44 -5.19
CA LEU A 131 -0.04 1.58 -4.12
C LEU A 131 -1.32 2.18 -4.70
N VAL A 132 -2.46 1.58 -4.40
CA VAL A 132 -3.77 2.10 -4.78
C VAL A 132 -4.56 2.45 -3.53
N THR A 133 -4.84 3.74 -3.32
CA THR A 133 -5.60 4.23 -2.15
C THR A 133 -6.91 4.90 -2.58
N PRO A 134 -7.87 5.06 -1.67
CA PRO A 134 -8.96 6.02 -1.87
C PRO A 134 -8.42 7.42 -2.19
N ALA A 135 -9.17 8.18 -2.98
CA ALA A 135 -8.87 9.58 -3.29
C ALA A 135 -9.70 10.56 -2.45
N THR A 136 -10.75 10.08 -1.79
CA THR A 136 -11.58 10.86 -0.89
C THR A 136 -10.82 11.08 0.43
N PRO A 137 -10.63 12.33 0.88
CA PRO A 137 -10.02 12.61 2.17
C PRO A 137 -10.76 11.93 3.32
N GLY A 138 -10.02 11.43 4.30
CA GLY A 138 -10.59 10.69 5.41
C GLY A 138 -9.58 9.80 6.12
N HIS A 139 -10.07 9.13 7.15
CA HIS A 139 -9.29 8.18 7.94
C HIS A 139 -9.81 6.76 7.70
N TYR A 140 -9.00 5.92 7.08
CA TYR A 140 -9.34 4.56 6.69
C TYR A 140 -8.60 3.57 7.58
N LYS A 141 -9.32 2.56 8.08
CA LYS A 141 -8.76 1.52 8.94
C LYS A 141 -9.14 0.15 8.38
N PHE A 142 -8.17 -0.74 8.34
CA PHE A 142 -8.36 -2.15 8.09
C PHE A 142 -7.84 -2.94 9.30
N GLN A 143 -8.72 -3.75 9.89
CA GLN A 143 -8.39 -4.64 10.99
C GLN A 143 -8.58 -6.08 10.52
N GLY A 144 -7.47 -6.74 10.18
CA GLY A 144 -7.48 -8.10 9.63
C GLY A 144 -8.12 -9.13 10.56
N ALA A 145 -8.14 -8.86 11.87
CA ALA A 145 -8.83 -9.71 12.85
C ALA A 145 -10.31 -9.93 12.50
N MET A 146 -10.99 -8.95 11.91
CA MET A 146 -12.39 -9.06 11.48
C MET A 146 -12.59 -10.04 10.31
N PHE A 147 -11.50 -10.40 9.63
CA PHE A 147 -11.48 -11.28 8.46
C PHE A 147 -10.67 -12.56 8.71
N GLY A 148 -10.45 -12.94 9.98
CA GLY A 148 -9.68 -14.14 10.33
C GLY A 148 -8.16 -13.99 10.16
N MET A 149 -7.66 -12.77 9.99
CA MET A 149 -6.24 -12.44 9.91
C MET A 149 -5.79 -11.62 11.16
N PRO A 150 -5.86 -12.21 12.38
CA PRO A 150 -5.46 -11.49 13.58
C PRO A 150 -4.00 -11.03 13.48
N GLY A 151 -3.68 -9.87 14.04
CA GLY A 151 -2.31 -9.32 14.01
C GLY A 151 -1.93 -8.56 12.75
N VAL A 152 -2.83 -8.46 11.75
CA VAL A 152 -2.69 -7.62 10.56
C VAL A 152 -3.54 -6.37 10.72
N ASN A 153 -2.93 -5.19 10.71
CA ASN A 153 -3.63 -3.91 10.74
C ASN A 153 -3.00 -2.93 9.77
N PHE A 154 -3.82 -2.07 9.18
CA PHE A 154 -3.39 -1.04 8.25
C PHE A 154 -4.28 0.20 8.41
N MET A 155 -3.69 1.38 8.40
CA MET A 155 -4.39 2.66 8.54
C MET A 155 -3.85 3.66 7.53
N LEU A 156 -4.74 4.49 7.00
CA LEU A 156 -4.40 5.69 6.24
C LEU A 156 -5.14 6.90 6.76
N GLN A 157 -4.43 8.01 6.82
CA GLN A 157 -5.00 9.34 6.84
C GLN A 157 -4.76 9.99 5.48
N ILE A 158 -5.83 10.45 4.82
CA ILE A 158 -5.75 11.13 3.52
C ILE A 158 -6.29 12.54 3.69
N ASN A 159 -5.48 13.53 3.34
CA ASN A 159 -5.85 14.93 3.32
C ASN A 159 -5.66 15.47 1.90
N ALA A 160 -6.64 16.22 1.38
CA ALA A 160 -6.43 17.02 0.17
C ALA A 160 -5.50 18.19 0.50
N ALA A 161 -4.61 18.54 -0.45
CA ALA A 161 -3.67 19.66 -0.33
C ALA A 161 -4.12 20.88 -1.13
#